data_AF-A0A3P6SH64-F1
#
_entry.id   AF-A0A3P6SH64-F1
#
_cell.length_a   1.000
_cell.length_b   1.000
_cell.length_c   1.000
_cell.angle_alpha   90.00
_cell.angle_beta   90.00
_cell.angle_gamma   90.00
#
_symmetry.space_group_name_H-M   'P 1'
#
loop_
_entity.id
_entity.type
_entity.pdbx_description
1 polymer ?
#
loop_
_entity_poly.entity_id
_entity_poly.type
_entity_poly.pdbx_seq_one_letter_code
_entity_poly.pdbx_strand_id
1 'polypeptide(L)'
;MLDMVVAAHIARTTSGEFVVDPRKSQITDGCSECTLALMPNQNQIVCCDIRGGHLTSTEIEELITFATEKSMKLYPVLRKALLATISMQEGSAC
;
A
#
# COMPACT_ATOMS: atom_id res chain seq x y z
N MET A 1 -20.47 -4.63 -2.19
CA MET A 1 -19.07 -4.46 -1.77
C MET A 1 -18.94 -3.06 -1.19
N LEU A 2 -18.62 -2.93 0.10
CA LEU A 2 -18.62 -1.64 0.83
C LEU A 2 -17.40 -0.77 0.48
N ASP A 3 -16.26 -1.38 0.16
CA ASP A 3 -15.11 -0.78 -0.53
C ASP A 3 -14.13 -1.89 -0.97
N MET A 4 -13.14 -1.57 -1.81
CA MET A 4 -11.98 -2.41 -2.10
C MET A 4 -10.80 -1.92 -1.27
N VAL A 5 -10.21 -2.79 -0.45
CA VAL A 5 -9.01 -2.42 0.31
C VAL A 5 -7.79 -2.50 -0.62
N VAL A 6 -6.97 -1.45 -0.61
CA VAL A 6 -5.66 -1.41 -1.26
C VAL A 6 -4.58 -1.23 -0.21
N ALA A 7 -3.44 -1.90 -0.40
CA ALA A 7 -2.33 -1.84 0.53
C ALA A 7 -1.01 -1.75 -0.21
N ALA A 8 -0.04 -1.07 0.37
CA ALA A 8 1.34 -1.02 -0.07
C ALA A 8 2.26 -1.17 1.13
N HIS A 9 3.39 -1.84 0.89
CA HIS A 9 4.47 -1.90 1.84
C HIS A 9 5.61 -1.03 1.33
N ILE A 10 6.18 -0.19 2.18
CA ILE A 10 7.29 0.69 1.82
C ILE A 10 8.42 0.52 2.83
N ALA A 11 9.65 0.69 2.36
CA ALA A 11 10.82 0.83 3.21
C ALA A 11 11.51 2.16 2.91
N ARG A 12 11.97 2.83 3.95
CA ARG A 12 12.88 3.97 3.91
C ARG A 12 14.26 3.48 4.31
N THR A 13 15.19 3.64 3.38
CA THR A 13 16.60 3.29 3.57
C THR A 13 17.30 4.26 4.52
N THR A 14 18.49 3.90 5.00
CA THR A 14 19.31 4.77 5.85
C THR A 14 19.79 6.03 5.14
N SER A 15 19.83 6.03 3.80
CA SER A 15 20.08 7.22 2.98
C SER A 15 18.85 8.12 2.81
N GLY A 16 17.68 7.70 3.31
CA GLY A 16 16.41 8.43 3.21
C GLY A 16 15.61 8.14 1.93
N GLU A 17 16.09 7.25 1.05
CA GLU A 17 15.35 6.86 -0.15
C GLU A 17 14.21 5.90 0.17
N PHE A 18 13.07 6.05 -0.52
CA PHE A 18 11.93 5.16 -0.40
C PHE A 18 11.93 4.05 -1.46
N VAL A 19 11.72 2.82 -1.00
CA VAL A 19 11.52 1.63 -1.82
C VAL A 19 10.07 1.16 -1.64
N VAL A 20 9.37 0.95 -2.75
CA VAL A 20 7.99 0.45 -2.78
C VAL A 20 8.00 -1.05 -3.00
N ASP A 21 7.19 -1.76 -2.22
CA ASP A 21 7.08 -3.21 -2.17
C ASP A 21 8.47 -3.89 -2.18
N PRO A 22 9.34 -3.55 -1.20
CA PRO A 22 10.69 -4.06 -1.14
C PRO A 22 10.68 -5.58 -1.01
N ARG A 23 11.60 -6.24 -1.75
CA ARG A 23 11.92 -7.65 -1.50
C ARG A 23 12.70 -7.77 -0.19
N LYS A 24 12.67 -8.94 0.43
CA LYS A 24 13.46 -9.22 1.65
C LYS A 24 14.94 -8.85 1.53
N SER A 25 15.53 -8.99 0.34
CA SER A 25 16.93 -8.62 0.08
C SER A 25 17.20 -7.12 0.05
N GLN A 26 16.17 -6.28 -0.04
CA GLN A 26 16.25 -4.82 -0.04
C GLN A 26 15.97 -4.21 1.33
N ILE A 27 15.49 -5.02 2.28
CA ILE A 27 15.29 -4.63 3.67
C ILE A 27 16.59 -4.95 4.40
N THR A 28 17.38 -3.92 4.69
CA THR A 28 18.64 -4.01 5.43
C THR A 28 18.47 -3.50 6.85
N ASP A 29 19.37 -3.89 7.74
CA ASP A 29 19.40 -3.38 9.11
C ASP A 29 19.45 -1.85 9.12
N GLY A 30 18.59 -1.22 9.94
CA GLY A 30 18.46 0.23 10.03
C GLY A 30 17.44 0.85 9.09
N CYS A 31 16.83 0.09 8.17
CA CYS A 31 15.68 0.56 7.42
C CYS A 31 14.45 0.74 8.33
N SER A 32 13.59 1.68 7.94
CA SER A 32 12.26 1.84 8.53
C SER A 32 11.22 1.41 7.51
N GLU A 33 10.23 0.66 7.94
CA GLU A 33 9.21 0.06 7.09
C GLU A 33 7.83 0.57 7.50
N CYS A 34 6.94 0.73 6.53
CA CYS A 34 5.54 1.05 6.77
C CYS A 34 4.66 0.20 5.85
N THR A 35 3.75 -0.55 6.45
CA THR A 35 2.66 -1.22 5.74
C THR A 35 1.40 -0.43 5.98
N LEU A 36 0.78 0.06 4.91
CA LEU A 36 -0.47 0.81 5.00
C LEU A 36 -1.52 0.13 4.14
N ALA A 37 -2.71 -0.05 4.69
CA ALA A 37 -3.89 -0.49 3.97
C ALA A 37 -5.02 0.51 4.17
N LEU A 38 -5.75 0.82 3.10
CA LEU A 38 -6.82 1.81 3.11
C LEU A 38 -7.99 1.42 2.20
N MET A 39 -9.15 2.00 2.52
CA MET A 39 -10.39 1.95 1.75
C MET A 39 -10.50 3.24 0.92
N PRO A 40 -10.24 3.22 -0.41
CA PRO A 40 -10.13 4.43 -1.23
C PRO A 40 -11.42 5.26 -1.33
N ASN A 41 -12.59 4.62 -1.39
CA ASN A 41 -13.86 5.35 -1.53
C ASN A 41 -14.30 5.98 -0.21
N GLN A 42 -13.92 5.38 0.91
CA GLN A 42 -14.20 5.89 2.26
C GLN A 42 -13.10 6.82 2.79
N ASN A 43 -11.97 6.90 2.08
CA ASN A 43 -10.76 7.62 2.51
C ASN A 43 -10.34 7.25 3.95
N GLN A 44 -10.43 5.95 4.27
CA GLN A 44 -10.19 5.45 5.62
C GLN A 44 -9.00 4.49 5.64
N ILE A 45 -8.02 4.74 6.50
CA ILE A 45 -6.94 3.80 6.79
C ILE A 45 -7.52 2.67 7.65
N VAL A 46 -7.32 1.43 7.21
CA VAL A 46 -7.77 0.22 7.94
C VAL A 46 -6.62 -0.49 8.66
N CYS A 47 -5.39 -0.28 8.21
CA CYS A 47 -4.19 -0.79 8.86
C CYS A 47 -3.01 0.15 8.61
N CYS A 48 -2.23 0.40 9.66
CA CYS A 48 -0.94 1.07 9.57
C CYS A 48 0.01 0.34 10.54
N ASP A 49 0.99 -0.37 9.99
CA ASP A 49 2.04 -1.06 10.74
C ASP A 49 3.37 -0.41 10.38
N ILE A 50 4.01 0.22 11.35
CA ILE A 50 5.29 0.93 11.18
C ILE A 50 6.33 0.18 11.99
N ARG A 51 7.44 -0.17 11.34
CA ARG A 51 8.58 -0.86 11.95
C ARG A 51 9.85 -0.07 11.67
N GLY A 52 10.80 -0.12 12.59
CA GLY A 52 12.02 0.68 12.50
C GLY A 52 12.43 1.20 13.87
N GLY A 53 13.63 1.79 13.93
CA GLY A 53 14.19 2.35 15.16
C GLY A 53 13.53 3.66 15.60
N HIS A 54 14.31 4.59 16.13
CA HIS A 54 13.83 5.92 16.51
C HIS A 54 13.43 6.74 15.27
N LEU A 55 12.14 6.70 14.93
CA LEU A 55 11.53 7.58 13.93
C LEU A 55 11.00 8.84 14.60
N THR A 56 11.24 9.98 13.97
CA THR A 56 10.62 11.25 14.36
C THR A 56 9.17 11.33 13.87
N SER A 57 8.36 12.22 14.48
CA SER A 57 6.97 12.43 14.04
C SER A 57 6.88 12.81 12.56
N THR A 58 7.80 13.64 12.08
CA THR A 58 7.86 14.07 10.67
C THR A 58 8.15 12.90 9.74
N GLU A 59 9.08 12.01 10.09
CA GLU A 59 9.38 10.82 9.28
C GLU A 59 8.22 9.83 9.25
N ILE A 60 7.46 9.72 10.34
CA ILE A 60 6.23 8.92 10.39
C ILE A 60 5.17 9.49 9.45
N GLU A 61 4.95 10.81 9.48
CA GLU A 61 4.02 11.48 8.56
C GLU A 61 4.42 11.30 7.10
N GLU A 62 5.71 11.43 6.79
CA GLU A 62 6.26 11.17 5.45
C GLU A 62 6.02 9.72 5.00
N LEU A 63 6.29 8.74 5.87
CA LEU A 63 6.05 7.32 5.60
C LEU A 63 4.57 7.06 5.30
N ILE A 64 3.67 7.52 6.16
CA ILE A 64 2.22 7.32 5.99
C ILE A 64 1.73 7.98 4.71
N THR A 65 2.16 9.21 4.44
CA THR A 65 1.78 9.96 3.22
C THR A 65 2.25 9.22 1.98
N PHE A 66 3.51 8.80 1.95
CA PHE A 66 4.07 8.07 0.82
C PHE A 66 3.39 6.71 0.62
N ALA A 67 3.15 5.94 1.69
CA ALA A 67 2.47 4.65 1.61
C ALA A 67 1.02 4.79 1.11
N THR A 68 0.32 5.85 1.54
CA THR A 68 -1.03 6.19 1.07
C THR A 68 -1.04 6.48 -0.42
N GLU A 69 -0.12 7.32 -0.91
CA GLU A 69 0.00 7.63 -2.34
C GLU A 69 0.25 6.37 -3.18
N LYS A 70 1.14 5.48 -2.73
CA LYS A 70 1.43 4.24 -3.48
C LYS A 70 0.26 3.28 -3.47
N SER A 71 -0.39 3.09 -2.33
CA SER A 71 -1.57 2.25 -2.19
C SER A 71 -2.70 2.71 -3.12
N MET A 72 -2.95 4.02 -3.20
CA MET A 72 -3.98 4.59 -4.07
C MET A 72 -3.76 4.33 -5.56
N LYS A 73 -2.50 4.16 -6.01
CA LYS A 73 -2.19 3.84 -7.42
C LYS A 73 -2.65 2.44 -7.82
N LEU A 74 -2.79 1.51 -6.86
CA LEU A 74 -3.27 0.16 -7.12
C LEU A 74 -4.79 0.12 -7.36
N TYR A 75 -5.53 1.06 -6.79
CA TYR A 75 -6.99 1.09 -6.86
C TYR A 75 -7.57 1.01 -8.28
N PRO A 76 -7.18 1.85 -9.26
CA PRO A 76 -7.74 1.76 -10.61
C PRO A 76 -7.37 0.46 -11.33
N VAL A 77 -6.20 -0.12 -11.04
CA VAL A 77 -5.73 -1.36 -11.66
C VAL A 77 -6.55 -2.55 -11.14
N LEU A 78 -6.66 -2.68 -9.81
CA LEU A 78 -7.43 -3.74 -9.17
C LEU A 78 -8.92 -3.63 -9.50
N ARG A 79 -9.48 -2.42 -9.48
CA ARG A 79 -10.88 -2.19 -9.86
C ARG A 79 -11.17 -2.63 -11.30
N LYS A 80 -10.28 -2.32 -12.26
CA LYS A 80 -10.45 -2.75 -13.66
C LYS A 80 -10.34 -4.26 -13.81
N ALA A 81 -9.35 -4.88 -13.15
CA ALA A 81 -9.16 -6.33 -13.19
C ALA A 81 -10.39 -7.06 -12.63
N LEU A 82 -10.91 -6.60 -11.50
CA LEU A 82 -12.05 -7.23 -10.82
C LEU A 82 -13.34 -7.09 -11.65
N LEU A 83 -13.59 -5.92 -12.24
CA LEU A 83 -14.72 -5.72 -13.15
C LEU A 83 -14.63 -6.62 -14.39
N ALA A 84 -13.44 -6.76 -14.97
CA ALA A 84 -13.23 -7.64 -16.12
C ALA A 84 -13.54 -9.11 -15.78
N THR A 85 -13.13 -9.59 -14.61
CA THR A 85 -13.43 -10.96 -14.16
C THR A 85 -14.92 -11.20 -13.98
N ILE A 86 -15.65 -10.23 -13.40
CA ILE A 86 -17.11 -10.34 -13.23
C ILE A 86 -17.80 -10.45 -14.59
N SER A 87 -17.44 -9.60 -15.55
CA SER A 87 -18.03 -9.62 -16.89
C SER A 87 -17.77 -10.93 -17.64
N MET A 88 -16.63 -11.60 -17.41
CA MET A 88 -16.34 -12.91 -18.01
C MET A 88 -17.19 -14.04 -17.41
N GLN A 89 -17.55 -13.94 -16.12
CA GLN A 89 -18.35 -14.95 -15.43
C GLN A 89 -19.81 -14.93 -15.89
N GLU A 90 -20.35 -13.74 -16.20
CA GLU A 90 -21.69 -13.59 -16.77
C GLU A 90 -21.79 -14.09 -18.22
N GLY A 91 -20.70 -14.01 -19.00
CA GLY A 91 -20.67 -14.50 -20.39
C GLY A 91 -20.46 -16.01 -20.55
N SER A 92 -20.01 -16.72 -19.51
CA SER A 92 -19.75 -18.18 -19.54
C SER A 92 -20.92 -19.02 -18.99
N ALA A 93 -21.99 -18.38 -18.51
CA ALA A 93 -23.17 -19.03 -17.95
C ALA A 93 -24.32 -19.19 -18.97
N CYS A 94 -24.05 -18.95 -20.26
CA CYS A 94 -25.00 -19.12 -21.37
C CYS A 94 -24.60 -20.31 -22.25
#